data_AF-A0AAU8HBG0-F1
#
_entry.id   AF-A0AAU8HBG0-F1
#
_cell.length_a   1.000
_cell.length_b   1.000
_cell.length_c   1.000
_cell.angle_alpha   90.00
_cell.angle_beta   90.00
_cell.angle_gamma   90.00
#
_symmetry.space_group_name_H-M   'P 1'
#
loop_
_entity.id
_entity.type
_entity.pdbx_description
1 polymer ?
#
loop_
_entity_poly.entity_id
_entity_poly.type
_entity_poly.pdbx_seq_one_letter_code
_entity_poly.pdbx_strand_id
1 'polypeptide(L)'
;MLSRLLSVLPLSALSSGGYLLEWVLQTVPMRRIMITVASVLVLASTACSSTESAEPAKSAAATAAAPTQAEMTAKEKKYLAGLKKIDEGLAANEERAIRRAQNICLDVKGGEFNDKQLADRAAERLSGGDATIDSAQGAKVVALAKANIC
;
A
#
# COMPACT_ATOMS: atom_id res chain seq x y z
N MET A 1 53.28 -1.28 -11.08
CA MET A 1 53.25 -1.48 -9.61
C MET A 1 51.79 -1.51 -9.19
N LEU A 2 50.98 -2.57 -9.31
CA LEU A 2 51.14 -4.02 -9.05
C LEU A 2 51.56 -4.36 -7.61
N SER A 3 50.63 -4.19 -6.66
CA SER A 3 50.59 -4.85 -5.34
C SER A 3 49.10 -5.01 -4.98
N ARG A 4 48.47 -6.18 -5.12
CA ARG A 4 48.46 -7.36 -4.21
C ARG A 4 47.94 -7.03 -2.80
N LEU A 5 46.73 -7.53 -2.52
CA LEU A 5 46.11 -7.97 -1.25
C LEU A 5 44.60 -8.15 -1.60
N LEU A 6 44.03 -9.29 -2.01
CA LEU A 6 44.20 -10.70 -1.63
C LEU A 6 44.14 -10.91 -0.11
N SER A 7 43.01 -10.52 0.47
CA SER A 7 42.47 -11.07 1.73
C SER A 7 41.33 -12.01 1.31
N VAL A 8 41.60 -13.31 1.12
CA VAL A 8 41.51 -14.37 2.14
C VAL A 8 40.14 -14.34 2.85
N LEU A 9 39.27 -15.22 2.37
CA LEU A 9 37.94 -15.55 2.88
C LEU A 9 37.97 -16.01 4.35
N PRO A 10 36.78 -16.04 5.00
CA PRO A 10 36.34 -17.30 5.58
C PRO A 10 35.15 -17.86 4.82
N LEU A 11 35.45 -18.94 4.10
CA LEU A 11 34.54 -19.91 3.53
C LEU A 11 33.96 -20.72 4.70
N SER A 12 32.98 -20.14 5.41
CA SER A 12 32.30 -20.82 6.52
C SER A 12 31.03 -21.51 6.01
N ALA A 13 31.14 -22.83 5.86
CA ALA A 13 30.11 -23.86 6.09
C ALA A 13 28.66 -23.49 5.70
N LEU A 14 28.10 -23.97 4.59
CA LEU A 14 27.77 -25.39 4.34
C LEU A 14 27.42 -26.19 5.61
N SER A 15 26.43 -25.72 6.37
CA SER A 15 25.65 -26.58 7.27
C SER A 15 24.48 -27.17 6.48
N SER A 16 24.76 -28.29 5.84
CA SER A 16 23.77 -29.29 5.43
C SER A 16 23.08 -29.85 6.68
N GLY A 17 21.98 -29.22 7.10
CA GLY A 17 21.10 -29.72 8.16
C GLY A 17 19.69 -29.80 7.61
N GLY A 18 19.28 -30.99 7.20
CA GLY A 18 17.96 -31.26 6.67
C GLY A 18 16.85 -30.96 7.67
N TYR A 19 15.86 -30.21 7.20
CA TYR A 19 14.47 -30.32 7.66
C TYR A 19 13.60 -30.51 6.41
N LEU A 20 13.74 -31.69 5.82
CA LEU A 20 12.61 -32.32 5.15
C LEU A 20 11.60 -32.64 6.24
N LEU A 21 10.40 -32.11 6.03
CA LEU A 21 9.11 -32.66 6.45
C LEU A 21 8.81 -32.72 7.95
N GLU A 22 7.53 -32.48 8.21
CA GLU A 22 6.79 -32.77 9.42
C GLU A 22 6.74 -31.65 10.48
N TRP A 23 5.52 -31.44 10.98
CA TRP A 23 5.08 -30.49 12.03
C TRP A 23 4.88 -29.04 11.54
N VAL A 24 3.67 -28.49 11.40
CA VAL A 24 2.34 -28.90 11.85
C VAL A 24 1.36 -28.32 10.83
N LEU A 25 0.57 -29.19 10.20
CA LEU A 25 -0.77 -28.86 9.76
C LEU A 25 -1.54 -28.37 10.98
N GLN A 26 -1.38 -27.10 11.34
CA GLN A 26 -2.22 -26.48 12.33
C GLN A 26 -3.47 -26.07 11.59
N THR A 27 -4.32 -27.07 11.43
CA THR A 27 -5.73 -26.95 11.13
C THR A 27 -6.31 -25.96 12.13
N VAL A 28 -6.30 -24.67 11.77
CA VAL A 28 -7.20 -23.71 12.40
C VAL A 28 -8.59 -24.24 12.09
N PRO A 29 -9.41 -24.60 13.10
CA PRO A 29 -10.77 -25.00 12.85
C PRO A 29 -11.43 -23.84 12.09
N MET A 30 -11.85 -24.12 10.86
CA MET A 30 -12.94 -23.39 10.23
C MET A 30 -14.09 -23.45 11.23
N ARG A 31 -14.20 -22.44 12.09
CA ARG A 31 -15.46 -22.07 12.68
C ARG A 31 -16.27 -21.54 11.51
N ARG A 32 -16.91 -22.50 10.85
CA ARG A 32 -18.05 -22.35 9.97
C ARG A 32 -19.08 -21.50 10.71
N ILE A 33 -18.94 -20.19 10.60
CA ILE A 33 -20.07 -19.29 10.79
C ILE A 33 -20.81 -19.35 9.45
N MET A 34 -21.62 -20.40 9.35
CA MET A 34 -22.77 -20.47 8.46
C MET A 34 -23.68 -19.29 8.83
N ILE A 35 -23.55 -18.17 8.13
CA ILE A 35 -24.65 -17.21 8.06
C ILE A 35 -25.29 -17.44 6.70
N THR A 36 -26.38 -18.17 6.80
CA THR A 36 -27.32 -18.54 5.76
C THR A 36 -27.84 -17.29 5.04
N VAL A 37 -27.96 -17.45 3.73
CA VAL A 37 -28.56 -16.54 2.76
C VAL A 37 -30.02 -16.24 3.14
N ALA A 38 -30.38 -14.96 3.20
CA ALA A 38 -31.75 -14.50 2.94
C ALA A 38 -31.69 -13.46 1.83
N SER A 39 -31.81 -13.96 0.62
CA SER A 39 -32.16 -13.22 -0.58
C SER A 39 -33.51 -12.52 -0.39
N VAL A 40 -33.52 -11.18 -0.39
CA VAL A 40 -34.71 -10.39 -0.71
C VAL A 40 -34.41 -9.62 -1.98
N LEU A 41 -34.79 -10.24 -3.08
CA LEU A 41 -34.97 -9.63 -4.38
C LEU A 41 -36.22 -8.75 -4.29
N VAL A 42 -36.07 -7.42 -4.27
CA VAL A 42 -37.16 -6.51 -4.63
C VAL A 42 -36.71 -5.74 -5.86
N LEU A 43 -37.13 -6.27 -7.02
CA LEU A 43 -37.36 -5.45 -8.20
C LEU A 43 -38.52 -4.51 -7.87
N ALA A 44 -38.24 -3.22 -7.77
CA ALA A 44 -39.24 -2.17 -7.93
C ALA A 44 -38.69 -1.13 -8.92
N SER A 45 -38.86 -1.46 -10.20
CA SER A 45 -38.91 -0.52 -11.29
C SER A 45 -40.22 0.27 -11.21
N THR A 46 -40.15 1.57 -10.93
CA THR A 46 -41.13 2.67 -11.19
C THR A 46 -40.67 3.86 -10.32
N ALA A 47 -40.54 5.11 -10.76
CA ALA A 47 -41.15 5.79 -11.88
C ALA A 47 -40.33 7.03 -12.26
N CYS A 48 -40.45 7.37 -13.54
CA CYS A 48 -40.26 8.70 -14.10
C CYS A 48 -40.93 9.76 -13.20
N SER A 49 -40.16 10.75 -12.75
CA SER A 49 -40.72 12.04 -12.29
C SER A 49 -39.84 13.14 -12.84
N SER A 50 -40.28 13.69 -13.97
CA SER A 50 -39.89 15.01 -14.45
C SER A 50 -40.40 16.04 -13.46
N THR A 51 -39.54 16.75 -12.72
CA THR A 51 -39.87 18.07 -12.17
C THR A 51 -38.59 18.83 -11.83
N GLU A 52 -38.52 20.04 -12.40
CA GLU A 52 -37.62 21.15 -12.11
C GLU A 52 -36.11 20.95 -12.25
N SER A 53 -35.64 21.29 -13.45
CA SER A 53 -34.31 21.83 -13.69
C SER A 53 -34.14 23.14 -12.90
N ALA A 54 -33.85 23.04 -11.60
CA ALA A 54 -33.23 24.12 -10.87
C ALA A 54 -31.78 24.22 -11.38
N GLU A 55 -31.54 25.19 -12.25
CA GLU A 55 -30.22 25.56 -12.75
C GLU A 55 -29.28 25.69 -11.53
N PRO A 56 -28.25 24.83 -11.38
CA PRO A 56 -27.33 24.98 -10.28
C PRO A 56 -26.65 26.33 -10.46
N ALA A 57 -26.98 27.26 -9.56
CA ALA A 57 -26.35 28.57 -9.50
C ALA A 57 -24.85 28.36 -9.62
N LYS A 58 -24.28 28.92 -10.68
CA LYS A 58 -22.87 28.89 -11.03
C LYS A 58 -22.09 29.51 -9.87
N SER A 59 -21.82 28.69 -8.86
CA SER A 59 -20.99 29.04 -7.72
C SER A 59 -19.64 29.33 -8.30
N ALA A 60 -19.31 30.61 -8.41
CA ALA A 60 -18.00 31.08 -8.81
C ALA A 60 -17.01 30.45 -7.84
N ALA A 61 -16.38 29.35 -8.26
CA ALA A 61 -15.36 28.67 -7.49
C ALA A 61 -14.32 29.74 -7.14
N ALA A 62 -14.27 30.09 -5.86
CA ALA A 62 -13.22 30.93 -5.33
C ALA A 62 -11.91 30.28 -5.77
N THR A 63 -11.14 31.01 -6.58
CA THR A 63 -9.80 30.60 -7.02
C THR A 63 -8.98 30.38 -5.76
N ALA A 64 -8.97 29.14 -5.26
CA ALA A 64 -8.18 28.73 -4.14
C ALA A 64 -6.73 29.04 -4.51
N ALA A 65 -6.09 29.91 -3.74
CA ALA A 65 -4.69 30.24 -3.92
C ALA A 65 -3.92 28.93 -4.09
N ALA A 66 -3.18 28.81 -5.20
CA ALA A 66 -2.40 27.64 -5.49
C ALA A 66 -1.53 27.33 -4.26
N PRO A 67 -1.58 26.10 -3.72
CA PRO A 67 -0.79 25.77 -2.55
C PRO A 67 0.68 26.04 -2.89
N THR A 68 1.30 26.92 -2.10
CA THR A 68 2.75 27.10 -2.12
C THR A 68 3.35 25.73 -1.90
N GLN A 69 4.17 25.25 -2.85
CA GLN A 69 4.80 23.95 -2.78
C GLN A 69 5.56 23.86 -1.45
N ALA A 70 4.97 23.14 -0.49
CA ALA A 70 5.61 22.93 0.79
C ALA A 70 6.94 22.24 0.51
N GLU A 71 8.03 22.80 1.06
CA GLU A 71 9.35 22.26 0.83
C GLU A 71 9.41 20.82 1.35
N MET A 72 9.65 19.90 0.43
CA MET A 72 9.61 18.47 0.72
C MET A 72 10.79 18.08 1.62
N THR A 73 10.51 17.37 2.70
CA THR A 73 11.52 16.97 3.68
C THR A 73 12.51 15.96 3.09
N ALA A 74 13.71 15.86 3.67
CA ALA A 74 14.72 14.88 3.23
C ALA A 74 14.22 13.42 3.36
N LYS A 75 13.32 13.15 4.33
CA LYS A 75 12.71 11.86 4.55
C LYS A 75 11.71 11.49 3.44
N GLU A 76 10.86 12.42 3.05
CA GLU A 76 9.91 12.25 1.93
C GLU A 76 10.65 12.02 0.61
N LYS A 77 11.73 12.77 0.34
CA LYS A 77 12.59 12.55 -0.84
C LYS A 77 13.17 11.13 -0.88
N LYS A 78 13.66 10.61 0.26
CA LYS A 78 14.15 9.22 0.37
C LYS A 78 13.05 8.19 0.13
N TYR A 79 11.86 8.43 0.66
CA TYR A 79 10.70 7.58 0.43
C TYR A 79 10.33 7.51 -1.05
N LEU A 80 10.20 8.67 -1.73
CA LEU A 80 9.89 8.72 -3.17
C LEU A 80 10.97 8.05 -4.02
N ALA A 81 12.25 8.23 -3.69
CA ALA A 81 13.34 7.52 -4.35
C ALA A 81 13.26 6.01 -4.16
N GLY A 82 12.77 5.54 -3.00
CA GLY A 82 12.49 4.13 -2.75
C GLY A 82 11.32 3.61 -3.57
N LEU A 83 10.23 4.38 -3.68
CA LEU A 83 9.08 4.03 -4.50
C LEU A 83 9.44 3.86 -5.98
N LYS A 84 10.23 4.79 -6.55
CA LYS A 84 10.70 4.72 -7.95
C LYS A 84 11.46 3.42 -8.26
N LYS A 85 12.12 2.80 -7.27
CA LYS A 85 12.81 1.52 -7.43
C LYS A 85 11.87 0.32 -7.43
N ILE A 86 10.69 0.45 -6.85
CA ILE A 86 9.67 -0.59 -6.84
C ILE A 86 8.88 -0.52 -8.15
N ASP A 87 8.43 0.68 -8.50
CA ASP A 87 7.69 0.99 -9.72
C ASP A 87 7.71 2.53 -9.93
N GLU A 88 8.04 2.98 -11.15
CA GLU A 88 8.16 4.43 -11.43
C GLU A 88 6.82 5.17 -11.32
N GLY A 89 5.71 4.51 -11.64
CA GLY A 89 4.36 5.07 -11.58
C GLY A 89 3.90 5.37 -10.14
N LEU A 90 4.47 4.69 -9.13
CA LEU A 90 4.15 4.96 -7.72
C LEU A 90 4.56 6.37 -7.27
N ALA A 91 5.56 6.96 -7.92
CA ALA A 91 6.07 8.29 -7.61
C ALA A 91 5.74 9.33 -8.69
N ALA A 92 4.88 9.00 -9.66
CA ALA A 92 4.45 9.94 -10.70
C ALA A 92 3.71 11.15 -10.12
N ASN A 93 2.98 10.95 -9.01
CA ASN A 93 2.35 12.01 -8.25
C ASN A 93 2.90 12.04 -6.83
N GLU A 94 3.93 12.86 -6.61
CA GLU A 94 4.70 12.90 -5.36
C GLU A 94 3.82 13.26 -4.15
N GLU A 95 2.94 14.26 -4.27
CA GLU A 95 2.04 14.66 -3.18
C GLU A 95 1.07 13.52 -2.79
N ARG A 96 0.46 12.86 -3.79
CA ARG A 96 -0.41 11.71 -3.56
C ARG A 96 0.35 10.55 -2.91
N ALA A 97 1.58 10.29 -3.34
CA ALA A 97 2.42 9.24 -2.78
C ALA A 97 2.76 9.50 -1.30
N ILE A 98 3.12 10.74 -0.93
CA ILE A 98 3.37 11.13 0.46
C ILE A 98 2.09 11.01 1.31
N ARG A 99 0.96 11.52 0.82
CA ARG A 99 -0.32 11.43 1.55
C ARG A 99 -0.75 9.98 1.79
N ARG A 100 -0.54 9.10 0.81
CA ARG A 100 -0.79 7.66 0.95
C ARG A 100 0.18 7.01 1.97
N ALA A 101 1.45 7.42 1.98
CA ALA A 101 2.44 6.92 2.94
C ALA A 101 2.10 7.30 4.38
N GLN A 102 1.61 8.52 4.60
CA GLN A 102 1.13 8.98 5.91
C GLN A 102 -0.05 8.11 6.40
N ASN A 103 -1.00 7.79 5.52
CA ASN A 103 -2.11 6.87 5.87
C ASN A 103 -1.62 5.46 6.21
N ILE A 104 -0.66 4.92 5.46
CA ILE A 104 -0.03 3.63 5.80
C ILE A 104 0.62 3.71 7.18
N CYS A 105 1.25 4.84 7.52
CA CYS A 105 1.83 5.00 8.83
C CYS A 105 0.79 5.01 9.95
N LEU A 106 -0.36 5.64 9.73
CA LEU A 106 -1.47 5.59 10.68
C LEU A 106 -1.94 4.15 10.90
N ASP A 107 -2.07 3.35 9.84
CA ASP A 107 -2.43 1.92 9.96
C ASP A 107 -1.38 1.14 10.78
N VAL A 108 -0.09 1.42 10.57
CA VAL A 108 1.01 0.80 11.33
C VAL A 108 0.95 1.17 12.81
N LYS A 109 0.73 2.45 13.12
CA LYS A 109 0.64 2.94 14.51
C LYS A 109 -0.61 2.45 15.22
N GLY A 110 -1.70 2.22 14.49
CA GLY A 110 -2.94 1.64 15.03
C GLY A 110 -2.76 0.20 15.52
N GLY A 111 -1.86 -0.57 14.91
CA GLY A 111 -1.57 -1.95 15.33
C GLY A 111 -2.71 -2.95 15.12
N GLU A 112 -3.76 -2.56 14.40
CA GLU A 112 -4.95 -3.38 14.14
C GLU A 112 -4.72 -4.46 13.06
N PHE A 113 -3.67 -4.30 12.26
CA PHE A 113 -3.39 -5.12 11.09
C PHE A 113 -2.07 -5.88 11.27
N ASN A 114 -2.07 -7.16 10.91
CA ASN A 114 -0.82 -7.92 10.78
C ASN A 114 -0.03 -7.49 9.52
N ASP A 115 1.22 -7.92 9.41
CA ASP A 115 2.10 -7.50 8.29
C ASP A 115 1.54 -7.88 6.91
N LYS A 116 0.86 -9.02 6.79
CA LYS A 116 0.21 -9.42 5.53
C LYS A 116 -0.95 -8.48 5.18
N GLN A 117 -1.81 -8.16 6.14
CA GLN A 117 -2.92 -7.23 5.95
C GLN A 117 -2.43 -5.83 5.61
N LEU A 118 -1.35 -5.36 6.26
CA LEU A 118 -0.72 -4.08 5.92
C LEU A 118 -0.20 -4.07 4.49
N ALA A 119 0.46 -5.15 4.04
CA ALA A 119 0.95 -5.28 2.68
C ALA A 119 -0.19 -5.29 1.64
N ASP A 120 -1.24 -6.09 1.87
CA ASP A 120 -2.41 -6.18 1.00
C ASP A 120 -3.12 -4.81 0.89
N ARG A 121 -3.35 -4.13 2.03
CA ARG A 121 -3.97 -2.79 2.05
C ARG A 121 -3.10 -1.72 1.43
N ALA A 122 -1.77 -1.80 1.61
CA ALA A 122 -0.85 -0.87 0.97
C ALA A 122 -0.89 -1.06 -0.55
N ALA A 123 -0.87 -2.30 -1.03
CA ALA A 123 -0.97 -2.62 -2.45
C ALA A 123 -2.29 -2.10 -3.05
N GLU A 124 -3.42 -2.34 -2.39
CA GLU A 124 -4.74 -1.83 -2.82
C GLU A 124 -4.78 -0.30 -2.84
N ARG A 125 -4.28 0.37 -1.79
CA ARG A 125 -4.30 1.84 -1.72
C ARG A 125 -3.38 2.49 -2.73
N LEU A 126 -2.25 1.88 -3.05
CA LEU A 126 -1.24 2.42 -3.97
C LEU A 126 -1.56 2.07 -5.42
N SER A 127 -2.17 0.92 -5.65
CA SER A 127 -2.69 0.54 -6.96
C SER A 127 -3.75 1.54 -7.41
N GLY A 128 -3.68 1.94 -8.67
CA GLY A 128 -4.61 2.85 -9.30
C GLY A 128 -3.97 4.18 -9.71
N GLY A 129 -4.37 4.67 -10.88
CA GLY A 129 -3.64 5.70 -11.61
C GLY A 129 -2.55 5.05 -12.46
N ASP A 130 -1.31 5.50 -12.27
CA ASP A 130 -0.17 5.17 -13.12
C ASP A 130 0.62 3.92 -12.70
N ALA A 131 0.22 3.24 -11.62
CA ALA A 131 0.89 2.04 -11.12
C ALA A 131 -0.12 0.99 -10.64
N THR A 132 0.25 -0.27 -10.82
CA THR A 132 -0.41 -1.44 -10.23
C THR A 132 0.65 -2.26 -9.53
N ILE A 133 0.46 -2.55 -8.25
CA ILE A 133 1.42 -3.33 -7.48
C ILE A 133 0.74 -4.50 -6.76
N ASP A 134 1.50 -5.59 -6.59
CA ASP A 134 1.05 -6.75 -5.83
C ASP A 134 1.34 -6.60 -4.32
N SER A 135 0.91 -7.59 -3.53
CA SER A 135 1.13 -7.63 -2.08
C SER A 135 2.62 -7.69 -1.70
N ALA A 136 3.46 -8.35 -2.49
CA ALA A 136 4.90 -8.45 -2.21
C ALA A 136 5.60 -7.09 -2.38
N GLN A 137 5.20 -6.33 -3.40
CA GLN A 137 5.60 -4.93 -3.56
C GLN A 137 4.99 -4.05 -2.46
N GLY A 138 3.73 -4.27 -2.10
CA GLY A 138 3.06 -3.60 -0.97
C GLY A 138 3.86 -3.72 0.34
N ALA A 139 4.36 -4.91 0.66
CA ALA A 139 5.21 -5.14 1.84
C ALA A 139 6.50 -4.30 1.81
N LYS A 140 7.15 -4.16 0.65
CA LYS A 140 8.33 -3.29 0.48
C LYS A 140 7.98 -1.83 0.71
N VAL A 141 6.80 -1.38 0.25
CA VAL A 141 6.33 -0.01 0.48
C VAL A 141 6.05 0.24 1.97
N VAL A 142 5.41 -0.71 2.66
CA VAL A 142 5.20 -0.61 4.11
C VAL A 142 6.53 -0.48 4.85
N ALA A 143 7.55 -1.25 4.47
CA ALA A 143 8.88 -1.14 5.06
C ALA A 143 9.53 0.24 4.80
N LEU A 144 9.41 0.78 3.59
CA LEU A 144 9.88 2.13 3.25
C LEU A 144 9.14 3.22 4.04
N ALA A 145 7.83 3.08 4.21
CA ALA A 145 7.02 4.02 4.98
C ALA A 145 7.40 3.99 6.47
N LYS A 146 7.58 2.80 7.06
CA LYS A 146 8.08 2.63 8.44
C LYS A 146 9.44 3.31 8.63
N ALA A 147 10.35 3.17 7.68
CA ALA A 147 11.71 3.69 7.79
C ALA A 147 11.83 5.21 7.58
N ASN A 148 10.99 5.81 6.73
CA ASN A 148 11.14 7.20 6.31
C ASN A 148 10.01 8.12 6.76
N ILE A 149 8.78 7.64 6.94
CA ILE A 149 7.61 8.49 7.16
C ILE A 149 7.12 8.47 8.61
N CYS A 150 7.26 7.34 9.32
CA CYS A 150 6.51 7.11 10.57
C CYS A 150 6.90 7.88 11.85
#